data_AF-A0A7W0Q669-F1
#
_entry.id   AF-A0A7W0Q669-F1
#
_cell.length_a   1.000
_cell.length_b   1.000
_cell.length_c   1.000
_cell.angle_alpha   90.00
_cell.angle_beta   90.00
_cell.angle_gamma   90.00
#
_symmetry.space_group_name_H-M   'P 1'
#
loop_
_entity.id
_entity.type
_entity.pdbx_description
1 polymer ?
#
loop_
_entity_poly.entity_id
_entity_poly.type
_entity_poly.pdbx_seq_one_letter_code
_entity_poly.pdbx_strand_id
1 'polypeptide(L)'
;MAAEWYEARRQDLGIDFVTAVREALLRVAEAPQTWPLVRDVPEQLNVRRFLLRRFPYSVVFIELDAEIRVLAIAHTSREPGFWRARL
;
A
#
# COMPACT_ATOMS: atom_id res chain seq x y z
N MET A 1 -6.30 -18.48 11.46
CA MET A 1 -5.21 -17.69 10.82
C MET A 1 -5.79 -16.95 9.63
N ALA A 2 -5.30 -15.74 9.31
CA ALA A 2 -5.90 -14.84 8.31
C ALA A 2 -5.81 -15.32 6.83
N ALA A 3 -5.16 -16.45 6.57
CA ALA A 3 -5.06 -17.05 5.25
C ALA A 3 -6.34 -17.81 4.82
N GLU A 4 -7.07 -18.41 5.76
CA GLU A 4 -8.26 -19.23 5.44
C GLU A 4 -9.50 -18.39 5.08
N TRP A 5 -9.51 -17.09 5.40
CA TRP A 5 -10.66 -16.22 5.12
C TRP A 5 -10.69 -15.70 3.67
N TYR A 6 -9.59 -15.82 2.91
CA TYR A 6 -9.52 -15.37 1.51
C TYR A 6 -9.80 -16.45 0.47
N GLU A 7 -9.72 -17.74 0.82
CA GLU A 7 -9.90 -18.85 -0.13
C GLU A 7 -11.37 -19.10 -0.56
N ALA A 8 -12.35 -18.63 0.22
CA ALA A 8 -13.74 -19.07 0.04
C ALA A 8 -14.65 -18.14 -0.81
N ARG A 9 -14.14 -17.08 -1.49
CA ARG A 9 -15.06 -16.09 -2.12
C ARG A 9 -14.78 -15.58 -3.53
N ARG A 10 -13.87 -16.22 -4.29
CA ARG A 10 -13.70 -16.19 -5.78
C ARG A 10 -12.21 -16.40 -6.04
N GLN A 11 -11.82 -17.58 -6.52
CA GLN A 11 -10.41 -17.98 -6.70
C GLN A 11 -9.59 -16.97 -7.52
N ASP A 12 -10.21 -16.25 -8.46
CA ASP A 12 -9.49 -15.28 -9.32
C ASP A 12 -9.27 -13.90 -8.67
N LEU A 13 -10.10 -13.50 -7.69
CA LEU A 13 -9.97 -12.17 -7.07
C LEU A 13 -8.72 -12.07 -6.18
N GLY A 14 -8.29 -13.18 -5.59
CA GLY A 14 -7.05 -13.24 -4.82
C GLY A 14 -5.82 -13.06 -5.72
N ILE A 15 -5.80 -13.74 -6.87
CA ILE A 15 -4.72 -13.65 -7.85
C ILE A 15 -4.65 -12.24 -8.46
N ASP A 16 -5.79 -11.68 -8.85
CA ASP A 16 -5.88 -10.33 -9.39
C ASP A 16 -5.41 -9.27 -8.38
N PHE A 17 -5.75 -9.46 -7.09
CA PHE A 17 -5.29 -8.56 -6.03
C PHE A 17 -3.77 -8.63 -5.84
N VAL A 18 -3.20 -9.84 -5.77
CA VAL A 18 -1.75 -10.03 -5.64
C VAL A 18 -1.01 -9.42 -6.83
N THR A 19 -1.53 -9.62 -8.05
CA THR A 19 -0.97 -9.01 -9.27
C THR A 19 -1.02 -7.49 -9.20
N ALA A 20 -2.16 -6.90 -8.83
CA ALA A 20 -2.30 -5.45 -8.69
C ALA A 20 -1.37 -4.86 -7.62
N VAL A 21 -1.15 -5.58 -6.50
CA VAL A 21 -0.18 -5.20 -5.48
C VAL A 21 1.24 -5.24 -6.04
N ARG A 22 1.63 -6.31 -6.74
CA ARG A 22 2.98 -6.43 -7.32
C ARG A 22 3.26 -5.30 -8.32
N GLU A 23 2.32 -5.01 -9.20
CA GLU A 23 2.45 -3.87 -10.13
C GLU A 23 2.56 -2.53 -9.39
N ALA A 24 1.79 -2.35 -8.31
CA ALA A 24 1.88 -1.15 -7.49
C ALA A 24 3.27 -1.00 -6.87
N LEU A 25 3.84 -2.09 -6.35
CA LEU A 25 5.20 -2.09 -5.78
C LEU A 25 6.26 -1.74 -6.82
N LEU A 26 6.17 -2.27 -8.04
CA LEU A 26 7.08 -1.91 -9.13
C LEU A 26 6.98 -0.42 -9.48
N ARG A 27 5.77 0.12 -9.63
CA ARG A 27 5.57 1.56 -9.92
C ARG A 27 6.05 2.47 -8.80
N VAL A 28 5.85 2.06 -7.55
CA VAL A 28 6.38 2.77 -6.39
C VAL A 28 7.91 2.75 -6.40
N ALA A 29 8.53 1.62 -6.77
CA ALA A 29 9.97 1.48 -6.89
C ALA A 29 10.60 2.30 -8.03
N GLU A 30 9.93 2.36 -9.17
CA GLU A 30 10.40 3.13 -10.33
C GLU A 30 10.37 4.64 -10.12
N ALA A 31 9.37 5.14 -9.38
CA ALA A 31 9.15 6.58 -9.24
C ALA A 31 8.56 6.98 -7.87
N PRO A 32 9.26 6.74 -6.73
CA PRO A 32 8.73 6.95 -5.38
C PRO A 32 8.24 8.39 -5.15
N GLN A 33 8.96 9.37 -5.69
CA GLN A 33 8.71 10.80 -5.46
C GLN A 33 7.50 11.38 -6.23
N THR A 34 6.96 10.64 -7.20
CA THR A 34 5.80 11.07 -7.99
C THR A 34 4.47 10.92 -7.24
N TRP A 35 4.47 10.11 -6.19
CA TRP A 35 3.26 9.79 -5.45
C TRP A 35 2.98 10.81 -4.35
N PRO A 36 1.72 11.19 -4.11
CA PRO A 36 1.39 12.25 -3.17
C PRO A 36 1.76 11.88 -1.74
N LEU A 37 2.22 12.89 -0.98
CA LEU A 37 2.41 12.79 0.46
C LEU A 37 1.08 12.52 1.17
N VAL A 38 1.14 11.76 2.26
CA VAL A 38 0.02 11.62 3.17
C VAL A 38 -0.09 12.90 4.01
N ARG A 39 -1.27 13.54 4.00
CA ARG A 39 -1.48 14.85 4.64
C ARG A 39 -1.55 14.84 6.16
N ASP A 40 -1.88 13.70 6.76
CA ASP A 40 -2.16 13.58 8.20
C ASP A 40 -0.96 13.04 8.99
N VAL A 41 0.26 13.22 8.47
CA VAL A 41 1.53 12.83 9.12
C VAL A 41 2.56 13.95 8.90
N PRO A 42 3.57 14.08 9.78
CA PRO A 42 4.63 15.06 9.60
C PRO A 42 5.31 14.90 8.23
N GLU A 43 5.41 15.98 7.45
CA GLU A 43 5.99 15.96 6.10
C GLU A 43 7.47 15.50 6.11
N GLN A 44 8.17 15.69 7.23
CA GLN A 44 9.55 15.25 7.43
C GLN A 44 9.73 13.74 7.31
N LEU A 45 8.67 12.96 7.56
CA LEU A 45 8.70 11.51 7.40
C LEU A 45 8.59 11.07 5.93
N ASN A 46 8.28 12.00 5.01
CA ASN A 46 8.15 11.77 3.56
C ASN A 46 7.25 10.55 3.23
N VAL A 47 6.17 10.36 4.01
CA VAL A 47 5.25 9.23 3.83
C VAL A 47 4.39 9.48 2.60
N ARG A 48 4.38 8.51 1.69
CA ARG A 48 3.66 8.58 0.43
C ARG A 48 2.68 7.43 0.31
N ARG A 49 1.69 7.60 -0.56
CA ARG A 49 0.75 6.53 -0.89
C ARG A 49 0.47 6.41 -2.38
N PHE A 50 0.36 5.16 -2.83
CA PHE A 50 -0.13 4.79 -4.14
C PHE A 50 -1.48 4.10 -4.01
N LEU A 51 -2.50 4.56 -4.74
CA LEU A 51 -3.82 3.93 -4.76
C LEU A 51 -3.88 2.83 -5.84
N LEU A 52 -4.29 1.63 -5.46
CA LEU A 52 -4.56 0.57 -6.43
C LEU A 52 -5.78 0.96 -7.26
N ARG A 53 -5.68 0.92 -8.59
CA ARG A 53 -6.77 1.39 -9.48
C ARG A 53 -8.02 0.52 -9.41
N ARG A 54 -7.84 -0.81 -9.26
CA ARG A 54 -8.92 -1.81 -9.34
C ARG A 54 -9.45 -2.24 -7.97
N PHE A 55 -8.75 -1.89 -6.90
CA PHE A 55 -9.08 -2.32 -5.55
C PHE A 55 -9.07 -1.12 -4.61
N PRO A 56 -9.99 -1.04 -3.64
CA PRO A 56 -10.04 0.05 -2.64
C PRO A 56 -8.90 -0.11 -1.61
N TYR A 57 -7.66 -0.18 -2.08
CA TYR A 57 -6.44 -0.36 -1.30
C TYR A 57 -5.40 0.67 -1.71
N SER A 58 -4.48 0.93 -0.79
CA SER A 58 -3.32 1.79 -1.01
C SER A 58 -2.05 1.14 -0.51
N VAL A 59 -0.95 1.30 -1.24
CA VAL A 59 0.39 1.03 -0.73
C VAL A 59 0.88 2.29 -0.04
N VAL A 60 1.22 2.20 1.24
CA VAL A 60 1.80 3.30 2.03
C VAL A 60 3.26 2.98 2.26
N PHE A 61 4.14 3.92 1.95
CA PHE A 61 5.58 3.70 1.96
C PHE A 61 6.33 4.99 2.31
N ILE A 62 7.60 4.83 2.68
CA ILE A 62 8.59 5.89 2.82
C ILE A 62 9.78 5.59 1.92
N GLU A 63 10.41 6.64 1.43
CA GLU A 63 11.67 6.58 0.71
C GLU A 63 12.79 6.84 1.70
N LEU A 64 13.72 5.89 1.82
CA LEU A 64 14.96 5.99 2.57
C LEU A 64 16.13 6.08 1.56
N ASP A 65 17.31 6.48 2.02
CA ASP A 65 18.45 6.79 1.14
C ASP A 65 18.84 5.66 0.15
N ALA A 66 18.63 4.40 0.53
CA ALA A 66 18.99 3.24 -0.28
C ALA A 66 17.82 2.29 -0.60
N GLU A 67 16.63 2.55 -0.07
CA GLU A 67 15.51 1.62 -0.19
C GLU A 67 14.15 2.30 -0.05
N ILE A 68 13.11 1.63 -0.54
CA ILE A 68 11.73 2.00 -0.25
C ILE A 68 11.18 1.02 0.77
N ARG A 69 10.73 1.56 1.90
CA ARG A 69 10.11 0.78 2.95
C ARG A 69 8.61 0.89 2.85
N VAL A 70 7.96 -0.23 2.52
CA VAL A 70 6.50 -0.34 2.53
C VAL A 70 6.03 -0.52 3.98
N LEU A 71 5.24 0.45 4.46
CA LEU A 71 4.70 0.45 5.80
C LEU A 71 3.42 -0.39 5.90
N ALA A 72 2.57 -0.33 4.87
CA ALA A 72 1.33 -1.08 4.82
C ALA A 72 0.72 -1.16 3.42
N ILE A 73 -0.12 -2.18 3.22
CA ILE A 73 -1.13 -2.22 2.16
C ILE A 73 -2.48 -2.07 2.84
N ALA A 74 -3.09 -0.89 2.74
CA ALA A 74 -4.22 -0.47 3.56
C ALA A 74 -5.51 -0.34 2.73
N HIS A 75 -6.60 -0.96 3.18
CA HIS A 75 -7.93 -0.78 2.61
C HIS A 75 -8.44 0.65 2.91
N THR A 76 -8.87 1.39 1.88
CA THR A 76 -9.15 2.83 1.97
C THR A 76 -10.33 3.17 2.87
N SER A 77 -11.33 2.29 2.97
CA SER A 77 -12.54 2.54 3.76
C SER A 77 -12.60 1.87 5.15
N ARG A 78 -11.68 0.94 5.46
CA ARG A 78 -11.82 0.12 6.68
C ARG A 78 -11.16 0.71 7.91
N GLU A 79 -10.01 1.36 7.78
CA GLU A 79 -9.28 1.95 8.91
C GLU A 79 -8.17 2.90 8.41
N PRO A 80 -8.50 4.14 8.04
CA PRO A 80 -7.50 5.11 7.63
C PRO A 80 -6.53 5.40 8.79
N GLY A 81 -5.24 5.11 8.58
CA GLY A 81 -4.17 5.49 9.51
C GLY A 81 -3.69 4.41 10.49
N PHE A 82 -4.17 3.17 10.45
CA PHE A 82 -3.66 2.09 11.33
C PHE A 82 -2.15 1.85 11.18
N TRP A 83 -1.60 2.15 10.00
CA TRP A 83 -0.18 2.01 9.68
C TRP A 83 0.69 3.08 10.35
N ARG A 84 0.11 4.13 10.93
CA ARG A 84 0.85 5.16 11.67
C ARG A 84 1.60 4.59 12.88
N ALA A 85 1.12 3.48 13.45
CA ALA A 85 1.83 2.77 14.52
C ALA A 85 3.12 2.06 14.06
N ARG A 86 3.41 2.07 12.75
CA ARG A 86 4.61 1.49 12.12
C ARG A 86 5.54 2.56 11.53
N LEU A 87 5.23 3.85 11.72
CA LEU A 87 6.15 4.97 11.50
C LEU A 87 7.19 4.98 12.61
#